data_AF-A0A530MH93-F1
#
_entry.id   AF-A0A530MH93-F1
#
_cell.length_a   1.000
_cell.length_b   1.000
_cell.length_c   1.000
_cell.angle_alpha   90.00
_cell.angle_beta   90.00
_cell.angle_gamma   90.00
#
_symmetry.space_group_name_H-M   'P 1'
#
loop_
_entity.id
_entity.type
_entity.pdbx_description
1 polymer ?
#
loop_
_entity_poly.entity_id
_entity_poly.type
_entity_poly.pdbx_seq_one_letter_code
_entity_poly.pdbx_strand_id
1 'polypeptide(L)'
;MMGDPGRDPNPASHNPADAGVSSIPAGFTYFGQFVDHDITFDVSSTLDAATDANTISNMRSPALDLDSIYGRGPGLDPFLYVFPTSGPATAIKLHRGSNTPIGPGGPSNNGDKSGMVQQTNWDVPRMQGTNTAAIGDPRNDENLIIVQFQHAMLRFHNAVVDLLVAVAFAGDIFAEAKRIVTHHYQWAVVHDFLERICGVATVNNAMANVSAPIGSSFRMPVEFAVAAYRFGHSMIRDTYWVNFNFPKATLG
;
A
#
# COMPACT_ATOMS: atom_id res chain seq x y z
N MET A 1 10.33 -1.39 -7.33
CA MET A 1 9.59 -0.77 -8.45
C MET A 1 8.78 -1.88 -9.10
N MET A 2 7.47 -1.89 -8.90
CA MET A 2 6.57 -2.81 -9.60
C MET A 2 6.32 -2.25 -11.00
N GLY A 3 6.87 -2.92 -12.02
CA GLY A 3 6.45 -2.73 -13.41
C GLY A 3 5.07 -3.34 -13.63
N ASP A 4 4.29 -2.73 -14.53
CA ASP A 4 2.89 -3.03 -14.88
C ASP A 4 2.53 -4.53 -14.76
N PRO A 5 1.98 -4.96 -13.61
CA PRO A 5 1.73 -6.36 -13.35
C PRO A 5 0.35 -6.71 -13.90
N GLY A 6 0.17 -6.77 -15.22
CA GLY A 6 -0.97 -7.50 -15.75
C GLY A 6 -1.14 -7.35 -17.25
N ARG A 7 -1.47 -8.47 -17.86
CA ARG A 7 -1.81 -8.57 -19.27
C ARG A 7 -3.27 -9.02 -19.34
N ASP A 8 -4.03 -8.44 -20.25
CA ASP A 8 -5.35 -8.91 -20.67
C ASP A 8 -5.34 -9.09 -22.21
N PRO A 9 -6.35 -9.70 -22.83
CA PRO A 9 -6.66 -11.13 -22.88
C PRO A 9 -5.97 -11.85 -24.06
N ASN A 10 -4.97 -11.25 -24.71
CA ASN A 10 -4.26 -11.88 -25.82
C ASN A 10 -2.81 -12.25 -25.45
N PRO A 11 -2.49 -13.53 -25.20
CA PRO A 11 -1.13 -13.96 -24.91
C PRO A 11 -0.14 -13.76 -26.08
N ALA A 12 -0.61 -13.34 -27.27
CA ALA A 12 0.21 -13.06 -28.45
C ALA A 12 0.45 -11.56 -28.75
N SER A 13 -0.30 -10.62 -28.17
CA SER A 13 -0.11 -9.18 -28.44
C SER A 13 0.29 -8.40 -27.18
N HIS A 14 1.17 -7.41 -27.38
CA HIS A 14 1.65 -6.47 -26.35
C HIS A 14 1.14 -5.06 -26.65
N ASN A 15 -0.01 -4.95 -27.33
CA ASN A 15 -0.51 -3.68 -27.82
C ASN A 15 -1.55 -3.13 -26.83
N PRO A 16 -1.26 -2.03 -26.10
CA PRO A 16 -2.23 -1.40 -25.19
C PRO A 16 -3.45 -0.82 -25.93
N ALA A 17 -3.48 -0.82 -27.26
CA ALA A 17 -4.66 -0.47 -28.06
C ALA A 17 -5.60 -1.66 -28.34
N ASP A 18 -5.31 -2.86 -27.83
CA ASP A 18 -6.19 -4.01 -28.01
C ASP A 18 -7.47 -3.87 -27.17
N ALA A 19 -8.61 -4.20 -27.78
CA ALA A 19 -9.90 -4.11 -27.11
C ALA A 19 -9.93 -5.01 -25.85
N GLY A 20 -10.28 -4.42 -24.72
CA GLY A 20 -10.32 -5.10 -23.41
C GLY A 20 -9.08 -4.89 -22.54
N VAL A 21 -8.01 -4.27 -23.05
CA VAL A 21 -6.83 -3.94 -22.25
C VAL A 21 -7.00 -2.56 -21.63
N SER A 22 -7.11 -2.51 -20.29
CA SER A 22 -7.13 -1.24 -19.56
C SER A 22 -5.80 -0.51 -19.70
N SER A 23 -5.85 0.79 -19.99
CA SER A 23 -4.68 1.68 -20.01
C SER A 23 -4.16 2.04 -18.61
N ILE A 24 -4.91 1.69 -17.56
CA ILE A 24 -4.49 1.84 -16.16
C ILE A 24 -3.61 0.64 -15.80
N PRO A 25 -2.35 0.82 -15.36
CA PRO A 25 -1.50 -0.29 -14.94
C PRO A 25 -2.12 -1.07 -13.77
N ALA A 26 -1.99 -2.40 -13.74
CA ALA A 26 -2.66 -3.22 -12.73
C ALA A 26 -2.21 -2.96 -11.30
N GLY A 27 -1.01 -2.40 -11.12
CA GLY A 27 -0.54 -1.99 -9.80
C GLY A 27 -1.52 -1.01 -9.12
N PHE A 28 -2.25 -0.21 -9.90
CA PHE A 28 -3.22 0.74 -9.37
C PHE A 28 -4.48 0.08 -8.81
N THR A 29 -4.84 -1.13 -9.24
CA THR A 29 -5.92 -1.92 -8.60
C THR A 29 -5.58 -2.19 -7.14
N TYR A 30 -4.35 -2.64 -6.91
CA TYR A 30 -3.87 -2.99 -5.57
C TYR A 30 -3.43 -1.78 -4.76
N PHE A 31 -2.90 -0.74 -5.40
CA PHE A 31 -2.69 0.53 -4.70
C PHE A 31 -4.03 1.11 -4.22
N GLY A 32 -5.09 1.01 -5.04
CA GLY A 32 -6.45 1.37 -4.64
C GLY A 32 -6.89 0.58 -3.40
N GLN A 33 -6.74 -0.75 -3.41
CA GLN A 33 -7.05 -1.59 -2.23
C GLN A 33 -6.21 -1.21 -0.99
N PHE A 34 -4.92 -0.92 -1.16
CA PHE A 34 -4.07 -0.44 -0.06
C PHE A 34 -4.58 0.88 0.52
N VAL A 35 -5.01 1.81 -0.34
CA VAL A 35 -5.64 3.08 0.06
C VAL A 35 -6.96 2.83 0.78
N ASP A 36 -7.79 1.88 0.32
CA ASP A 36 -9.02 1.49 1.02
C ASP A 36 -8.72 1.08 2.46
N HIS A 37 -7.75 0.18 2.64
CA HIS A 37 -7.37 -0.31 3.96
C HIS A 37 -6.87 0.80 4.90
N ASP A 38 -6.36 1.90 4.34
CA ASP A 38 -5.91 3.06 5.10
C ASP A 38 -7.03 4.03 5.48
N ILE A 39 -8.10 4.12 4.70
CA ILE A 39 -9.18 5.09 4.93
C ILE A 39 -10.48 4.45 5.44
N THR A 40 -10.62 3.13 5.32
CA THR A 40 -11.76 2.36 5.82
C THR A 40 -11.28 1.22 6.71
N PHE A 41 -11.98 1.01 7.83
CA PHE A 41 -11.96 -0.23 8.59
C PHE A 41 -13.34 -0.44 9.18
N ASP A 42 -14.11 -1.31 8.52
CA ASP A 42 -15.41 -1.76 8.98
C ASP A 42 -15.29 -3.21 9.47
N VAL A 43 -15.50 -3.40 10.77
CA VAL A 43 -15.52 -4.72 11.43
C VAL A 43 -16.95 -5.20 11.73
N SER A 44 -17.95 -4.39 11.36
CA SER A 44 -19.35 -4.54 11.77
C SER A 44 -20.28 -5.01 10.65
N SER A 45 -19.93 -4.76 9.39
CA SER A 45 -20.75 -5.20 8.25
C SER A 45 -20.54 -6.67 7.90
N THR A 46 -21.62 -7.43 7.72
CA THR A 46 -21.61 -8.73 7.04
C THR A 46 -22.12 -8.54 5.61
N LEU A 47 -21.42 -9.13 4.62
CA LEU A 47 -21.68 -8.92 3.19
C LEU A 47 -23.11 -9.30 2.76
N ASP A 48 -23.75 -10.22 3.49
CA ASP A 48 -25.04 -10.82 3.16
C ASP A 48 -26.22 -10.35 4.06
N ALA A 49 -26.03 -9.31 4.89
CA ALA A 49 -27.09 -8.77 5.74
C ALA A 49 -27.30 -7.28 5.50
N ALA A 50 -28.57 -6.88 5.33
CA ALA A 50 -28.96 -5.48 5.35
C ALA A 50 -28.55 -4.86 6.69
N THR A 51 -27.49 -4.07 6.66
CA THR A 51 -26.95 -3.38 7.84
C THR A 51 -27.39 -1.92 7.77
N ASP A 52 -27.87 -1.36 8.89
CA ASP A 52 -28.25 0.04 8.95
C ASP A 52 -27.00 0.91 8.74
N ALA A 53 -27.02 1.73 7.70
CA ALA A 53 -25.95 2.67 7.34
C ALA A 53 -25.54 3.58 8.53
N ASN A 54 -26.47 3.87 9.45
CA ASN A 54 -26.20 4.69 10.63
C ASN A 54 -25.47 3.93 11.76
N THR A 55 -25.38 2.60 11.65
CA THR A 55 -24.71 1.73 12.63
C THR A 55 -23.30 1.32 12.21
N ILE A 56 -22.92 1.58 10.94
CA ILE A 56 -21.59 1.31 10.43
C ILE A 56 -20.64 2.40 10.92
N SER A 57 -19.69 2.01 11.76
CA SER A 57 -18.64 2.90 12.26
C SER A 57 -17.31 2.55 11.62
N ASN A 58 -16.72 3.48 10.87
CA ASN A 58 -15.33 3.37 10.47
C ASN A 58 -14.45 3.47 11.71
N MET A 59 -13.78 2.38 12.06
CA MET A 59 -12.91 2.28 13.23
C MET A 59 -11.50 2.84 12.94
N ARG A 60 -11.29 3.40 11.74
CA ARG A 60 -10.03 3.99 11.26
C ARG A 60 -10.18 5.50 10.99
N SER A 61 -9.06 6.20 11.01
CA SER A 61 -8.96 7.60 10.61
C SER A 61 -9.12 7.73 9.08
N PRO A 62 -10.10 8.48 8.55
CA PRO A 62 -10.26 8.67 7.11
C PRO A 62 -9.30 9.73 6.53
N ALA A 63 -8.08 9.86 7.09
CA ALA A 63 -7.18 10.99 6.87
C ALA A 63 -5.94 10.66 6.01
N LEU A 64 -5.85 9.44 5.46
CA LEU A 64 -4.67 8.96 4.73
C LEU A 64 -3.38 9.11 5.56
N ASP A 65 -3.44 8.76 6.84
CA ASP A 65 -2.37 8.98 7.82
C ASP A 65 -1.44 7.77 8.02
N LEU A 66 -1.63 6.72 7.19
CA LEU A 66 -0.87 5.48 7.22
C LEU A 66 -0.96 4.75 8.55
N ASP A 67 -2.07 4.89 9.28
CA ASP A 67 -2.30 4.12 10.50
C ASP A 67 -2.40 2.59 10.22
N SER A 68 -2.65 2.18 8.98
CA SER A 68 -2.50 0.79 8.50
C SER A 68 -1.04 0.29 8.53
N ILE A 69 -0.07 1.21 8.46
CA ILE A 69 1.36 0.95 8.58
C ILE A 69 1.86 1.13 10.01
N TYR A 70 1.52 2.27 10.62
CA TYR A 70 2.07 2.71 11.90
C TYR A 70 1.30 2.16 13.11
N GLY A 71 0.11 1.58 12.90
CA GLY A 71 -0.78 1.22 14.01
C GLY A 71 -1.00 2.41 14.93
N ARG A 72 -1.01 2.16 16.24
CA ARG A 72 -1.17 3.20 17.27
C ARG A 72 0.17 3.84 17.68
N GLY A 73 1.24 3.60 16.93
CA GLY A 73 2.57 4.16 17.17
C GLY A 73 3.48 3.30 18.07
N PRO A 74 4.77 3.67 18.19
CA PRO A 74 5.79 2.85 18.84
C PRO A 74 5.57 2.64 20.35
N GLY A 75 4.79 3.51 21.00
CA GLY A 75 4.48 3.35 22.43
C GLY A 75 3.36 2.34 22.72
N LEU A 76 2.44 2.11 21.79
CA LEU A 76 1.27 1.26 22.00
C LEU A 76 1.36 -0.07 21.24
N ASP A 77 1.96 -0.06 20.05
CA ASP A 77 2.18 -1.25 19.22
C ASP A 77 3.69 -1.46 18.97
N PRO A 78 4.52 -1.61 20.02
CA PRO A 78 5.99 -1.66 19.91
C PRO A 78 6.49 -2.83 19.06
N PHE A 79 5.69 -3.89 18.91
CA PHE A 79 6.03 -5.06 18.10
C PHE A 79 6.16 -4.76 16.60
N LEU A 80 5.67 -3.60 16.13
CA LEU A 80 5.84 -3.13 14.76
C LEU A 80 7.19 -2.43 14.52
N TYR A 81 7.94 -2.11 15.57
CA TYR A 81 9.07 -1.16 15.52
C TYR A 81 10.40 -1.73 15.99
N VAL A 82 11.47 -1.27 15.34
CA VAL A 82 12.87 -1.50 15.74
C VAL A 82 13.40 -0.23 16.39
N PHE A 83 13.69 -0.31 17.68
CA PHE A 83 14.30 0.78 18.43
C PHE A 83 15.82 0.83 18.23
N PRO A 84 16.42 2.01 18.06
CA PRO A 84 17.86 2.14 17.84
C PRO A 84 18.65 1.70 19.08
N THR A 85 19.69 0.90 18.88
CA THR A 85 20.64 0.51 19.94
C THR A 85 21.82 1.47 20.07
N SER A 86 21.98 2.37 19.09
CA SER A 86 22.99 3.44 19.04
C SER A 86 22.48 4.59 18.19
N GLY A 87 23.04 5.78 18.36
CA GLY A 87 22.58 6.99 17.66
C GLY A 87 21.36 7.65 18.32
N PRO A 88 20.62 8.52 17.59
CA PRO A 88 19.49 9.25 18.14
C PRO A 88 18.37 8.32 18.59
N ALA A 89 17.84 8.51 19.80
CA ALA A 89 16.79 7.65 20.38
C ALA A 89 15.48 7.65 19.57
N THR A 90 15.20 8.72 18.84
CA THR A 90 14.02 8.87 17.97
C THR A 90 14.21 8.27 16.58
N ALA A 91 15.37 7.67 16.25
CA ALA A 91 15.61 7.00 14.96
C ALA A 91 14.96 5.60 14.91
N ILE A 92 13.67 5.54 15.24
CA ILE A 92 12.87 4.32 15.29
C ILE A 92 12.52 3.91 13.86
N LYS A 93 12.69 2.63 13.54
CA LYS A 93 12.35 2.04 12.24
C LYS A 93 11.18 1.08 12.35
N LEU A 94 10.61 0.68 11.23
CA LEU A 94 9.62 -0.39 11.16
C LEU A 94 10.31 -1.75 10.97
N HIS A 95 9.78 -2.78 11.65
CA HIS A 95 10.25 -4.15 11.51
C HIS A 95 10.03 -4.65 10.08
N ARG A 96 11.03 -5.30 9.51
CA ARG A 96 10.95 -5.98 8.21
C ARG A 96 11.14 -7.48 8.40
N GLY A 97 10.47 -8.27 7.56
CA GLY A 97 10.68 -9.71 7.51
C GLY A 97 11.74 -10.09 6.47
N SER A 98 12.00 -11.39 6.40
CA SER A 98 12.79 -12.01 5.35
C SER A 98 11.93 -13.09 4.70
N ASN A 99 12.02 -13.21 3.38
CA ASN A 99 11.42 -14.34 2.68
C ASN A 99 12.31 -15.56 2.90
N THR A 100 11.72 -16.70 3.27
CA THR A 100 12.45 -17.96 3.21
C THR A 100 12.59 -18.38 1.73
N PRO A 101 13.75 -18.88 1.29
CA PRO A 101 13.91 -19.42 -0.07
C PRO A 101 13.13 -20.74 -0.27
N ILE A 102 12.37 -21.18 0.73
CA ILE A 102 11.64 -22.45 0.77
C ILE A 102 10.24 -22.14 1.32
N GLY A 103 9.20 -22.57 0.62
CA GLY A 103 7.79 -22.43 1.03
C GLY A 103 6.96 -21.49 0.14
N PRO A 104 5.64 -21.38 0.39
CA PRO A 104 4.76 -20.44 -0.30
C PRO A 104 5.24 -18.99 -0.10
N GLY A 105 5.40 -18.22 -1.18
CA GLY A 105 5.94 -16.86 -1.13
C GLY A 105 7.47 -16.76 -1.23
N GLY A 106 8.18 -17.88 -1.11
CA GLY A 106 9.61 -17.94 -1.39
C GLY A 106 9.90 -17.87 -2.89
N PRO A 107 11.04 -17.27 -3.31
CA PRO A 107 11.51 -17.39 -4.68
C PRO A 107 11.60 -18.88 -5.02
N SER A 108 10.79 -19.32 -6.01
CA SER A 108 10.87 -20.68 -6.51
C SER A 108 12.32 -21.00 -6.86
N ASN A 109 12.80 -22.19 -6.51
CA ASN A 109 14.10 -22.72 -6.94
C ASN A 109 14.27 -22.73 -8.48
N ASN A 110 13.23 -22.36 -9.24
CA ASN A 110 13.26 -22.07 -10.68
C ASN A 110 13.80 -20.67 -11.04
N GLY A 111 14.78 -20.15 -10.29
CA GLY A 111 15.49 -18.90 -10.61
C GLY A 111 16.28 -18.93 -11.93
N ASP A 112 16.23 -20.03 -12.67
CA ASP A 112 17.01 -20.27 -13.89
C ASP A 112 16.22 -20.02 -15.20
N LYS A 113 14.94 -19.64 -15.13
CA LYS A 113 14.17 -19.23 -16.31
C LYS A 113 14.43 -17.76 -16.67
N SER A 114 15.65 -17.45 -17.14
CA SER A 114 16.10 -16.22 -17.86
C SER A 114 15.49 -14.84 -17.47
N GLY A 115 15.00 -14.66 -16.25
CA GLY A 115 14.34 -13.41 -15.85
C GLY A 115 13.73 -13.39 -14.45
N MET A 116 13.68 -14.49 -13.69
CA MET A 116 13.19 -14.45 -12.31
C MET A 116 14.32 -14.05 -11.36
N VAL A 117 14.16 -12.95 -10.60
CA VAL A 117 15.17 -12.51 -9.63
C VAL A 117 14.82 -13.02 -8.23
N GLN A 118 15.72 -13.83 -7.65
CA GLN A 118 15.58 -14.30 -6.27
C GLN A 118 15.81 -13.15 -5.28
N GLN A 119 14.81 -12.89 -4.43
CA GLN A 119 14.88 -11.87 -3.37
C GLN A 119 14.59 -12.52 -2.01
N THR A 120 15.52 -12.40 -1.06
CA THR A 120 15.42 -13.04 0.27
C THR A 120 15.03 -12.08 1.40
N ASN A 121 14.99 -10.78 1.14
CA ASN A 121 14.71 -9.73 2.13
C ASN A 121 13.53 -8.82 1.76
N TRP A 122 12.56 -9.36 1.01
CA TRP A 122 11.39 -8.63 0.49
C TRP A 122 10.08 -9.15 1.10
N ASP A 123 10.03 -9.25 2.43
CA ASP A 123 8.81 -9.64 3.16
C ASP A 123 8.53 -8.77 4.37
N VAL A 124 7.34 -8.91 4.89
CA VAL A 124 6.93 -8.43 6.21
C VAL A 124 7.27 -9.45 7.30
N PRO A 125 7.41 -9.04 8.57
CA PRO A 125 7.59 -9.99 9.67
C PRO A 125 6.43 -11.01 9.69
N ARG A 126 6.73 -12.29 9.89
CA ARG A 126 5.72 -13.36 9.96
C ARG A 126 5.84 -14.15 11.26
N MET A 127 4.69 -14.55 11.81
CA MET A 127 4.63 -15.41 12.98
C MET A 127 5.08 -16.83 12.63
N GLN A 128 5.92 -17.41 13.49
CA GLN A 128 6.42 -18.76 13.30
C GLN A 128 5.27 -19.78 13.37
N GLY A 129 5.22 -20.71 12.42
CA GLY A 129 4.26 -21.81 12.38
C GLY A 129 2.97 -21.51 11.60
N THR A 130 2.47 -20.27 11.62
CA THR A 130 1.27 -19.87 10.85
C THR A 130 1.59 -19.06 9.60
N ASN A 131 2.79 -18.47 9.51
CA ASN A 131 3.19 -17.54 8.46
C ASN A 131 2.29 -16.28 8.36
N THR A 132 1.49 -15.98 9.39
CA THR A 132 0.66 -14.79 9.45
C THR A 132 1.54 -13.55 9.55
N ALA A 133 1.29 -12.53 8.71
CA ALA A 133 2.00 -11.26 8.82
C ALA A 133 1.74 -10.57 10.18
N ALA A 134 2.82 -10.10 10.81
CA ALA A 134 2.78 -9.23 11.98
C ALA A 134 2.97 -7.77 11.51
N ILE A 135 1.87 -7.17 11.05
CA ILE A 135 1.78 -5.83 10.45
C ILE A 135 0.62 -5.04 11.07
N GLY A 136 0.59 -3.73 10.83
CA GLY A 136 -0.40 -2.82 11.43
C GLY A 136 -1.85 -3.16 11.06
N ASP A 137 -2.13 -3.30 9.76
CA ASP A 137 -3.41 -3.82 9.27
C ASP A 137 -3.23 -5.22 8.66
N PRO A 138 -3.89 -6.27 9.20
CA PRO A 138 -3.76 -7.62 8.68
C PRO A 138 -4.31 -7.80 7.27
N ARG A 139 -5.23 -6.92 6.80
CA ARG A 139 -5.75 -6.97 5.43
C ARG A 139 -4.66 -6.69 4.39
N ASN A 140 -3.56 -6.06 4.79
CA ASN A 140 -2.41 -5.86 3.92
C ASN A 140 -1.60 -7.15 3.65
N ASP A 141 -2.01 -8.31 4.17
CA ASP A 141 -1.46 -9.66 3.84
C ASP A 141 -2.45 -10.53 3.03
N GLU A 142 -3.58 -9.98 2.55
CA GLU A 142 -4.59 -10.73 1.79
C GLU A 142 -4.10 -11.31 0.46
N ASN A 143 -3.18 -10.61 -0.20
CA ASN A 143 -2.56 -11.08 -1.43
C ASN A 143 -1.11 -10.60 -1.56
N LEU A 144 -0.37 -11.30 -2.43
CA LEU A 144 1.05 -11.06 -2.65
C LEU A 144 1.36 -9.62 -3.09
N ILE A 145 0.49 -8.97 -3.87
CA ILE A 145 0.79 -7.63 -4.39
C ILE A 145 0.62 -6.59 -3.27
N ILE A 146 -0.43 -6.70 -2.45
CA ILE A 146 -0.66 -5.77 -1.33
C ILE A 146 0.42 -5.90 -0.26
N VAL A 147 0.83 -7.12 0.10
CA VAL A 147 1.89 -7.28 1.12
C VAL A 147 3.23 -6.73 0.64
N GLN A 148 3.46 -6.67 -0.68
CA GLN A 148 4.64 -6.00 -1.24
C GLN A 148 4.51 -4.47 -1.20
N PHE A 149 3.31 -3.89 -1.34
CA PHE A 149 3.10 -2.46 -1.06
C PHE A 149 3.33 -2.13 0.41
N GLN A 150 2.79 -2.94 1.32
CA GLN A 150 3.08 -2.86 2.76
C GLN A 150 4.60 -2.83 2.97
N HIS A 151 5.31 -3.84 2.49
CA HIS A 151 6.76 -3.93 2.63
C HIS A 151 7.51 -2.74 2.01
N ALA A 152 7.07 -2.24 0.86
CA ALA A 152 7.64 -1.06 0.22
C ALA A 152 7.52 0.19 1.12
N MET A 153 6.37 0.39 1.76
CA MET A 153 6.16 1.48 2.72
C MET A 153 7.05 1.34 3.97
N LEU A 154 7.23 0.12 4.50
CA LEU A 154 8.18 -0.12 5.60
C LEU A 154 9.61 0.27 5.21
N ARG A 155 10.03 -0.11 3.99
CA ARG A 155 11.36 0.25 3.46
C ARG A 155 11.51 1.74 3.24
N PHE A 156 10.47 2.39 2.72
CA PHE A 156 10.50 3.82 2.47
C PHE A 156 10.65 4.60 3.77
N HIS A 157 9.86 4.29 4.79
CA HIS A 157 10.03 4.89 6.12
C HIS A 157 11.45 4.69 6.66
N ASN A 158 11.95 3.46 6.63
CA ASN A 158 13.29 3.16 7.14
C ASN A 158 14.39 3.93 6.38
N ALA A 159 14.24 4.12 5.07
CA ALA A 159 15.16 4.92 4.26
C ALA A 159 15.08 6.41 4.58
N VAL A 160 13.89 6.95 4.88
CA VAL A 160 13.73 8.35 5.32
C VAL A 160 14.35 8.55 6.72
N VAL A 161 14.19 7.59 7.64
CA VAL A 161 14.89 7.61 8.93
C VAL A 161 16.40 7.64 8.72
N ASP A 162 16.93 6.78 7.85
CA ASP A 162 18.36 6.75 7.51
C ASP A 162 18.85 8.09 6.93
N LEU A 163 18.05 8.70 6.05
CA LEU A 163 18.33 10.02 5.50
C LEU A 163 18.39 11.09 6.59
N LEU A 164 17.39 11.14 7.47
CA LEU A 164 17.30 12.14 8.55
C LEU A 164 18.46 12.02 9.55
N VAL A 165 18.88 10.78 9.86
CA VAL A 165 20.09 10.53 10.65
C VAL A 165 21.34 11.04 9.92
N ALA A 166 21.47 10.74 8.62
CA ALA A 166 22.65 11.12 7.84
C ALA A 166 22.82 12.64 7.72
N VAL A 167 21.72 13.39 7.64
CA VAL A 167 21.75 14.87 7.60
C VAL A 167 21.76 15.51 8.99
N ALA A 168 21.89 14.71 10.05
CA ALA A 168 21.88 15.16 11.44
C ALA A 168 20.67 16.05 11.79
N PHE A 169 19.48 15.64 11.37
CA PHE A 169 18.24 16.36 11.67
C PHE A 169 18.07 16.54 13.18
N ALA A 170 17.82 17.78 13.62
CA ALA A 170 17.82 18.14 15.04
C ALA A 170 16.50 17.85 15.77
N GLY A 171 15.41 17.57 15.04
CA GLY A 171 14.09 17.29 15.61
C GLY A 171 13.85 15.80 15.89
N ASP A 172 12.59 15.46 16.18
CA ASP A 172 12.17 14.06 16.32
C ASP A 172 12.19 13.38 14.95
N ILE A 173 13.17 12.48 14.77
CA ILE A 173 13.40 11.77 13.51
C ILE A 173 12.22 10.89 13.12
N PHE A 174 11.57 10.21 14.07
CA PHE A 174 10.45 9.34 13.77
C PHE A 174 9.24 10.15 13.33
N ALA A 175 8.92 11.21 14.06
CA ALA A 175 7.80 12.09 13.72
C ALA A 175 7.99 12.73 12.34
N GLU A 176 9.21 13.21 12.03
CA GLU A 176 9.51 13.81 10.73
C GLU A 176 9.52 12.77 9.61
N ALA A 177 10.07 11.57 9.85
CA ALA A 177 10.01 10.48 8.87
C ALA A 177 8.57 10.09 8.54
N LYS A 178 7.73 9.92 9.57
CA LYS A 178 6.30 9.66 9.40
C LYS A 178 5.64 10.75 8.56
N ARG A 179 5.86 12.03 8.90
CA ARG A 179 5.30 13.17 8.16
C ARG A 179 5.71 13.16 6.69
N ILE A 180 7.01 13.00 6.38
CA ILE A 180 7.52 12.95 5.01
C ILE A 180 6.88 11.80 4.23
N VAL A 181 6.85 10.59 4.81
CA VAL A 181 6.28 9.40 4.16
C VAL A 181 4.78 9.58 3.90
N THR A 182 4.02 10.05 4.89
CA THR A 182 2.59 10.34 4.76
C THR A 182 2.32 11.37 3.67
N HIS A 183 3.10 12.45 3.61
CA HIS A 183 2.93 13.46 2.55
C HIS A 183 3.22 12.91 1.15
N HIS A 184 4.25 12.06 1.00
CA HIS A 184 4.53 11.43 -0.30
C HIS A 184 3.43 10.47 -0.70
N TYR A 185 2.88 9.71 0.25
CA TYR A 185 1.73 8.84 0.01
C TYR A 185 0.50 9.64 -0.40
N GLN A 186 0.14 10.69 0.34
CA GLN A 186 -0.98 11.58 0.00
C GLN A 186 -0.80 12.23 -1.38
N TRP A 187 0.41 12.69 -1.70
CA TRP A 187 0.73 13.24 -3.01
C TRP A 187 0.52 12.19 -4.11
N ALA A 188 1.00 10.96 -3.93
CA ALA A 188 0.80 9.87 -4.90
C ALA A 188 -0.68 9.50 -5.05
N VAL A 189 -1.44 9.52 -3.97
CA VAL A 189 -2.90 9.32 -4.01
C VAL A 189 -3.56 10.38 -4.88
N VAL A 190 -3.26 11.67 -4.66
CA VAL A 190 -3.91 12.76 -5.39
C VAL A 190 -3.45 12.85 -6.84
N HIS A 191 -2.13 12.84 -7.06
CA HIS A 191 -1.54 13.22 -8.35
C HIS A 191 -1.18 12.06 -9.26
N ASP A 192 -1.29 10.82 -8.80
CA ASP A 192 -1.05 9.64 -9.65
C ASP A 192 -2.27 8.74 -9.65
N PHE A 193 -2.72 8.29 -8.47
CA PHE A 193 -3.88 7.40 -8.38
C PHE A 193 -5.18 8.08 -8.81
N LEU A 194 -5.62 9.15 -8.14
CA LEU A 194 -6.91 9.78 -8.44
C LEU A 194 -6.94 10.37 -9.85
N GLU A 195 -5.82 10.88 -10.37
CA GLU A 195 -5.76 11.39 -11.75
C GLU A 195 -5.98 10.29 -12.79
N ARG A 196 -5.51 9.07 -12.54
CA ARG A 196 -5.74 7.91 -13.44
C ARG A 196 -7.14 7.34 -13.33
N ILE A 197 -7.71 7.36 -12.12
CA ILE A 197 -9.02 6.75 -11.85
C ILE A 197 -10.16 7.69 -12.22
N CYS A 198 -10.07 8.96 -11.82
CA CYS A 198 -11.15 9.95 -11.98
C CYS A 198 -10.89 10.94 -13.13
N GLY A 199 -9.66 10.99 -13.65
CA GLY A 199 -9.23 11.96 -14.65
C GLY A 199 -8.73 13.27 -14.04
N VAL A 200 -7.67 13.83 -14.65
CA VAL A 200 -7.00 15.08 -14.23
C VAL A 200 -7.96 16.25 -14.06
N ALA A 201 -8.95 16.40 -14.96
CA ALA A 201 -9.92 17.49 -14.88
C ALA A 201 -10.79 17.42 -13.60
N THR A 202 -11.19 16.20 -13.22
CA THR A 202 -11.97 15.95 -12.00
C THR A 202 -11.15 16.25 -10.75
N VAL A 203 -9.90 15.78 -10.71
CA VAL A 203 -8.99 16.04 -9.58
C VAL A 203 -8.70 17.52 -9.42
N ASN A 204 -8.38 18.23 -10.52
CA ASN A 204 -8.15 19.67 -10.48
C ASN A 204 -9.38 20.43 -10.01
N ASN A 205 -10.58 20.02 -10.45
CA ASN A 205 -11.81 20.62 -9.96
C ASN A 205 -11.99 20.38 -8.45
N ALA A 206 -11.73 19.18 -7.96
CA ALA A 206 -11.81 18.87 -6.53
C ALA A 206 -10.80 19.70 -5.72
N MET A 207 -9.54 19.76 -6.14
CA MET A 207 -8.49 20.55 -5.47
C MET A 207 -8.78 22.06 -5.43
N ALA A 208 -9.52 22.57 -6.41
CA ALA A 208 -9.91 23.99 -6.46
C ALA A 208 -11.16 24.32 -5.63
N ASN A 209 -12.08 23.37 -5.45
CA ASN A 209 -13.42 23.65 -4.91
C ASN A 209 -13.73 22.96 -3.58
N VAL A 210 -13.01 21.90 -3.22
CA VAL A 210 -13.22 21.20 -1.95
C VAL A 210 -12.44 21.94 -0.85
N SER A 211 -13.18 22.49 0.11
CA SER A 211 -12.59 23.08 1.31
C SER A 211 -12.49 22.02 2.41
N ALA A 212 -11.27 21.59 2.71
CA ALA A 212 -10.95 20.68 3.81
C ALA A 212 -9.87 21.30 4.70
N PRO A 213 -10.24 22.20 5.64
CA PRO A 213 -9.30 22.81 6.55
C PRO A 213 -8.53 21.76 7.37
N ILE A 214 -7.26 22.02 7.67
CA ILE A 214 -6.45 21.12 8.50
C ILE A 214 -7.16 20.92 9.86
N GLY A 215 -7.38 19.67 10.24
CA GLY A 215 -8.07 19.32 11.48
C GLY A 215 -9.60 19.42 11.42
N SER A 216 -10.20 19.71 10.26
CA SER A 216 -11.65 19.59 10.10
C SER A 216 -12.09 18.15 10.34
N SER A 217 -13.18 17.96 11.07
CA SER A 217 -13.76 16.63 11.25
C SER A 217 -14.24 16.10 9.89
N PHE A 218 -13.71 14.95 9.50
CA PHE A 218 -14.17 14.22 8.32
C PHE A 218 -14.62 12.83 8.76
N ARG A 219 -15.78 12.40 8.25
CA ARG A 219 -16.28 11.03 8.43
C ARG A 219 -16.40 10.41 7.05
N MET A 220 -15.89 9.19 6.91
CA MET A 220 -15.99 8.46 5.67
C MET A 220 -17.47 8.18 5.34
N PRO A 221 -18.01 8.68 4.22
CA PRO A 221 -19.38 8.36 3.81
C PRO A 221 -19.51 6.87 3.54
N VAL A 222 -20.60 6.25 4.00
CA VAL A 222 -20.86 4.83 3.76
C VAL A 222 -20.98 4.57 2.26
N GLU A 223 -21.61 5.46 1.51
CA GLU A 223 -21.75 5.39 0.06
C GLU A 223 -20.39 5.36 -0.62
N PHE A 224 -19.41 6.07 -0.08
CA PHE A 224 -18.05 6.01 -0.58
C PHE A 224 -17.41 4.66 -0.24
N ALA A 225 -17.39 4.30 1.05
CA ALA A 225 -16.70 3.09 1.54
C ALA A 225 -17.27 1.78 0.97
N VAL A 226 -18.60 1.63 0.94
CA VAL A 226 -19.24 0.34 0.61
C VAL A 226 -19.74 0.26 -0.83
N ALA A 227 -19.88 1.38 -1.54
CA ALA A 227 -20.34 1.38 -2.93
C ALA A 227 -19.29 1.95 -3.89
N ALA A 228 -18.92 3.23 -3.75
CA ALA A 228 -18.02 3.87 -4.72
C ALA A 228 -16.66 3.17 -4.77
N TYR A 229 -16.04 2.88 -3.62
CA TYR A 229 -14.71 2.28 -3.55
C TYR A 229 -14.66 0.81 -3.97
N ARG A 230 -15.81 0.14 -4.09
CA ARG A 230 -15.89 -1.25 -4.60
C ARG A 230 -15.56 -1.36 -6.09
N PHE A 231 -15.44 -0.24 -6.82
CA PHE A 231 -15.02 -0.24 -8.23
C PHE A 231 -13.70 -0.99 -8.47
N GLY A 232 -12.82 -1.08 -7.47
CA GLY A 232 -11.58 -1.84 -7.57
C GLY A 232 -11.77 -3.31 -7.98
N HIS A 233 -12.92 -3.94 -7.65
CA HIS A 233 -13.23 -5.30 -8.07
C HIS A 233 -13.35 -5.45 -9.59
N SER A 234 -13.75 -4.39 -10.33
CA SER A 234 -13.81 -4.43 -11.79
C SER A 234 -12.46 -4.15 -12.45
N MET A 235 -11.43 -3.78 -11.68
CA MET A 235 -10.07 -3.56 -12.17
C MET A 235 -9.16 -4.79 -11.99
N ILE A 236 -9.67 -5.87 -11.42
CA ILE A 236 -8.93 -7.14 -11.27
C ILE A 236 -8.78 -7.78 -12.65
N ARG A 237 -7.55 -8.17 -12.99
CA ARG A 237 -7.20 -8.92 -14.20
C ARG A 237 -7.21 -10.43 -13.95
N ASP A 238 -7.41 -11.20 -15.01
CA ASP A 238 -7.42 -12.66 -14.96
C ASP A 238 -6.05 -13.28 -14.66
N THR A 239 -4.95 -12.60 -15.02
CA THR A 239 -3.60 -13.14 -14.86
C THR A 239 -2.56 -12.06 -14.54
N TYR A 240 -1.66 -12.40 -13.61
CA TYR A 240 -0.59 -11.54 -13.12
C TYR A 240 0.78 -12.17 -13.35
N TRP A 241 1.74 -11.35 -13.77
CA TRP A 241 3.15 -11.73 -13.88
C TRP A 241 3.90 -11.10 -12.71
N VAL A 242 4.38 -11.91 -11.77
CA VAL A 242 5.06 -11.46 -10.55
C VAL A 242 6.53 -11.87 -10.59
N ASN A 243 7.43 -11.00 -10.14
CA ASN A 243 8.88 -11.24 -10.04
C ASN A 243 9.60 -11.58 -11.36
N PHE A 244 8.97 -11.27 -12.50
CA PHE A 244 9.58 -11.42 -13.82
C PHE A 244 10.44 -10.19 -14.16
N ASN A 245 11.57 -10.39 -14.83
CA ASN A 245 12.38 -9.31 -15.38
C ASN A 245 11.62 -8.69 -16.54
N PHE A 246 11.14 -7.47 -16.35
CA PHE A 246 10.48 -6.70 -17.39
C PHE A 246 11.51 -5.75 -18.04
N PRO A 247 12.12 -6.11 -19.18
CA PRO A 247 13.16 -5.28 -19.81
C PRO A 247 12.66 -3.91 -20.31
N LYS A 248 11.35 -3.68 -20.28
CA LYS A 248 10.69 -2.42 -20.68
C LYS A 248 9.61 -1.99 -19.69
N ALA A 249 9.83 -2.16 -18.39
CA ALA A 249 8.97 -1.51 -17.40
C ALA A 249 9.15 0.01 -17.53
N THR A 250 8.24 0.68 -18.23
CA THR A 250 8.13 2.13 -18.21
C THR A 250 7.44 2.52 -16.91
N LEU A 251 8.13 3.32 -16.10
CA LEU A 251 7.45 4.18 -15.13
C LEU A 251 6.69 5.17 -16.02
N GLY A 252 5.36 5.07 -16.02
CA GLY A 252 4.50 5.84 -16.93
C GLY A 252 4.82 7.32 -17.01
#